data_AF-A0A2V5PVC4-F1
#
_entry.id   AF-A0A2V5PVC4-F1
#
_cell.length_a   1.000
_cell.length_b   1.000
_cell.length_c   1.000
_cell.angle_alpha   90.00
_cell.angle_beta   90.00
_cell.angle_gamma   90.00
#
_symmetry.space_group_name_H-M   'P 1'
#
loop_
_entity.id
_entity.type
_entity.pdbx_description
1 polymer ?
#
loop_
_entity_poly.entity_id
_entity_poly.type
_entity_poly.pdbx_seq_one_letter_code
_entity_poly.pdbx_strand_id
1 'polypeptide(L)'
;MKRIVIGLILGLCATIAHADEFDVLSHDIFRPTDPLAQRSEWGLVHQGPRVNATDFAARYHWRWVYYFKAPEQLILQPAYIGSMQTALRRLGYYCGPVDGVFTPEVADAIARLQKNYSMRVTGTLTDPVRRALHMP
;
A
#
# COMPACT_ATOMS: atom_id res chain seq x y z
N MET A 1 11.83 -5.37 43.52
CA MET A 1 12.18 -6.00 42.23
C MET A 1 11.10 -5.83 41.13
N LYS A 2 9.79 -5.95 41.42
CA LYS A 2 8.71 -5.77 40.41
C LYS A 2 8.54 -4.37 39.80
N ARG A 3 8.85 -3.30 40.55
CA ARG A 3 8.68 -1.90 40.11
C ARG A 3 9.70 -1.44 39.05
N ILE A 4 10.90 -2.02 39.08
CA ILE A 4 11.98 -1.69 38.14
C ILE A 4 11.69 -2.28 36.76
N VAL A 5 11.08 -3.48 36.72
CA VAL A 5 10.71 -4.14 35.46
C VAL A 5 9.61 -3.37 34.71
N ILE A 6 8.61 -2.81 35.41
CA ILE A 6 7.56 -1.99 34.77
C ILE A 6 8.13 -0.67 34.22
N GLY A 7 9.05 -0.04 34.96
CA GLY A 7 9.75 1.17 34.48
C GLY A 7 10.63 0.89 33.25
N LEU A 8 11.26 -0.29 33.19
CA LEU A 8 12.09 -0.69 32.05
C LEU A 8 11.23 -1.05 30.83
N ILE A 9 10.06 -1.67 31.01
CA ILE A 9 9.10 -1.94 29.92
C ILE A 9 8.50 -0.63 29.37
N LEU A 10 8.12 0.32 30.24
CA LEU A 10 7.62 1.63 29.80
C LEU A 10 8.71 2.50 29.17
N GLY A 11 9.94 2.43 29.69
CA GLY A 11 11.10 3.09 29.09
C GLY A 11 11.47 2.51 27.73
N LEU A 12 11.38 1.18 27.54
CA LEU A 12 11.60 0.53 26.25
C LEU A 12 10.45 0.80 25.27
N CYS A 13 9.19 0.89 25.73
CA CYS A 13 8.07 1.34 24.89
C CYS A 13 8.21 2.80 24.47
N ALA A 14 8.74 3.68 25.32
CA ALA A 14 8.96 5.10 24.99
C ALA A 14 10.13 5.29 24.01
N THR A 15 11.16 4.44 24.04
CA THR A 15 12.22 4.45 23.02
C THR A 15 11.77 3.80 21.72
N ILE A 16 10.91 2.78 21.74
CA ILE A 16 10.31 2.22 20.50
C ILE A 16 9.32 3.22 19.88
N ALA A 17 8.62 4.03 20.69
CA ALA A 17 7.74 5.08 20.19
C ALA A 17 8.49 6.29 19.58
N HIS A 18 9.79 6.42 19.84
CA HIS A 18 10.66 7.47 19.30
C HIS A 18 11.81 6.95 18.40
N ALA A 19 11.96 5.64 18.22
CA ALA A 19 12.97 5.04 17.35
C ALA A 19 12.46 4.84 15.92
N ASP A 20 11.66 5.77 15.41
CA ASP A 20 11.33 5.84 13.99
C ASP A 20 12.42 6.54 13.15
N GLU A 21 13.49 6.99 13.80
CA GLU A 21 14.42 7.96 13.20
C GLU A 21 15.88 7.47 13.08
N PHE A 22 16.12 6.16 13.04
CA PHE A 22 17.47 5.64 12.74
C PHE A 22 17.48 4.40 11.83
N ASP A 23 17.00 4.55 10.58
CA ASP A 23 17.60 3.86 9.40
C ASP A 23 18.62 4.79 8.74
N VAL A 24 19.67 5.11 9.50
CA VAL A 24 20.39 6.37 9.32
C VAL A 24 21.45 6.37 8.22
N LEU A 25 21.73 5.27 7.51
CA LEU A 25 22.86 5.27 6.58
C LEU A 25 22.79 4.50 5.26
N SER A 26 21.68 3.89 4.79
CA SER A 26 21.78 3.26 3.45
C SER A 26 20.58 3.08 2.52
N HIS A 27 19.31 3.41 2.85
CA HIS A 27 18.22 3.09 1.91
C HIS A 27 17.22 4.19 1.49
N ASP A 28 17.13 5.35 2.16
CA ASP A 28 15.97 6.26 1.96
C ASP A 28 16.27 7.78 1.92
N ILE A 29 17.14 8.28 1.03
CA ILE A 29 17.16 9.75 0.76
C ILE A 29 16.14 10.15 -0.34
N PHE A 30 15.67 9.20 -1.17
CA PHE A 30 14.90 9.51 -2.38
C PHE A 30 13.64 8.66 -2.63
N ARG A 31 13.10 7.93 -1.64
CA ARG A 31 11.85 7.14 -1.81
C ARG A 31 10.63 7.78 -1.13
N PRO A 32 9.42 7.64 -1.71
CA PRO A 32 8.17 8.05 -1.07
C PRO A 32 7.96 7.37 0.28
N THR A 33 7.70 8.13 1.33
CA THR A 33 7.21 7.65 2.64
C THR A 33 5.82 7.05 2.58
N ASP A 34 5.02 7.35 1.54
CA ASP A 34 3.69 6.78 1.36
C ASP A 34 3.76 5.42 0.64
N PRO A 35 3.39 4.31 1.32
CA PRO A 35 3.47 2.96 0.78
C PRO A 35 2.50 2.65 -0.36
N LEU A 36 1.47 3.49 -0.53
CA LEU A 36 0.50 3.41 -1.61
C LEU A 36 0.67 4.53 -2.63
N ALA A 37 1.52 5.52 -2.36
CA ALA A 37 1.60 6.63 -3.26
C ALA A 37 2.27 6.25 -4.57
N GLN A 38 1.64 6.75 -5.62
CA GLN A 38 2.29 6.90 -6.91
C GLN A 38 3.29 8.08 -6.91
N ARG A 39 3.30 8.92 -5.86
CA ARG A 39 3.98 10.22 -5.72
C ARG A 39 4.62 10.37 -4.32
N SER A 40 5.81 10.95 -4.19
CA SER A 40 6.41 11.21 -2.87
C SER A 40 5.77 12.39 -2.12
N GLU A 41 5.96 12.41 -0.81
CA GLU A 41 5.54 13.47 0.14
C GLU A 41 6.03 14.87 -0.22
N TRP A 42 7.16 14.97 -0.93
CA TRP A 42 7.79 16.22 -1.37
C TRP A 42 7.26 16.76 -2.71
N GLY A 43 6.28 16.09 -3.33
CA GLY A 43 5.75 16.48 -4.64
C GLY A 43 6.34 15.70 -5.83
N LEU A 44 5.92 16.07 -7.06
CA LEU A 44 6.02 15.24 -8.27
C LEU A 44 7.47 14.92 -8.67
N VAL A 45 7.94 13.70 -8.38
CA VAL A 45 9.16 13.16 -9.02
C VAL A 45 8.89 12.54 -10.40
N HIS A 46 7.64 12.18 -10.72
CA HIS A 46 7.25 11.67 -12.05
C HIS A 46 5.81 12.08 -12.41
N GLN A 47 5.64 12.93 -13.42
CA GLN A 47 4.31 13.29 -13.93
C GLN A 47 3.77 12.18 -14.84
N GLY A 48 2.60 11.63 -14.47
CA GLY A 48 1.57 11.33 -15.46
C GLY A 48 0.73 12.61 -15.67
N PRO A 49 0.14 12.83 -16.85
CA PRO A 49 -0.54 14.11 -17.16
C PRO A 49 -1.83 14.37 -16.37
N ARG A 50 -2.31 13.42 -15.54
CA ARG A 50 -3.58 13.54 -14.80
C ARG A 50 -3.40 13.11 -13.35
N VAL A 51 -3.96 13.90 -12.44
CA VAL A 51 -4.10 13.60 -11.01
C VAL A 51 -5.49 13.00 -10.78
N ASN A 52 -5.59 11.91 -10.03
CA ASN A 52 -6.87 11.28 -9.71
C ASN A 52 -7.37 11.73 -8.32
N ALA A 53 -8.68 11.74 -8.11
CA ALA A 53 -9.25 12.05 -6.78
C ALA A 53 -8.75 11.09 -5.69
N THR A 54 -8.45 9.84 -6.06
CA THR A 54 -7.86 8.82 -5.18
C THR A 54 -6.49 9.22 -4.63
N ASP A 55 -5.77 10.10 -5.33
CA ASP A 55 -4.44 10.56 -4.91
C ASP A 55 -4.53 11.36 -3.60
N PHE A 56 -5.69 11.97 -3.32
CA PHE A 56 -5.95 12.76 -2.12
C PHE A 56 -6.74 12.03 -1.03
N ALA A 57 -7.15 10.78 -1.29
CA ALA A 57 -7.89 10.00 -0.29
C ALA A 57 -7.02 9.69 0.94
N ALA A 58 -7.66 9.60 2.11
CA ALA A 58 -6.99 9.34 3.38
C ALA A 58 -6.27 7.98 3.40
N ARG A 59 -5.08 7.94 4.01
CA ARG A 59 -4.18 6.78 4.01
C ARG A 59 -3.58 6.57 5.38
N TYR A 60 -3.17 5.32 5.62
CA TYR A 60 -2.24 5.01 6.70
C TYR A 60 -0.82 5.32 6.24
N HIS A 61 -0.09 6.04 7.08
CA HIS A 61 1.31 6.40 6.84
C HIS A 61 2.24 5.18 6.96
N TRP A 62 1.94 4.26 7.87
CA TRP A 62 2.73 3.06 8.06
C TRP A 62 2.41 1.97 7.04
N ARG A 63 3.41 1.54 6.28
CA ARG A 63 3.30 0.39 5.36
C ARG A 63 2.82 -0.88 6.06
N TRP A 64 3.36 -1.16 7.24
CA TRP A 64 3.09 -2.40 7.95
C TRP A 64 1.62 -2.56 8.35
N VAL A 65 0.88 -1.47 8.55
CA VAL A 65 -0.54 -1.49 8.91
C VAL A 65 -1.40 -2.17 7.83
N TYR A 66 -1.03 -2.09 6.55
CA TYR A 66 -1.78 -2.75 5.47
C TYR A 66 -1.63 -4.28 5.49
N TYR A 67 -0.48 -4.81 5.92
CA TYR A 67 -0.27 -6.26 6.02
C TYR A 67 -1.19 -6.92 7.05
N PHE A 68 -1.64 -6.18 8.06
CA PHE A 68 -2.57 -6.67 9.08
C PHE A 68 -4.05 -6.52 8.69
N LYS A 69 -4.36 -5.91 7.54
CA LYS A 69 -5.74 -5.69 7.09
C LYS A 69 -6.25 -6.83 6.23
N ALA A 70 -7.51 -7.19 6.45
CA ALA A 70 -8.21 -8.15 5.60
C ALA A 70 -8.46 -7.54 4.20
N PRO A 71 -8.47 -8.34 3.13
CA PRO A 71 -8.77 -7.85 1.78
C PRO A 71 -10.08 -7.06 1.70
N GLU A 72 -11.10 -7.49 2.44
CA GLU A 72 -12.40 -6.83 2.53
C GLU A 72 -12.32 -5.41 3.10
N GLN A 73 -11.37 -5.13 3.99
CA GLN A 73 -11.14 -3.79 4.53
C GLN A 73 -10.36 -2.91 3.56
N LEU A 74 -9.53 -3.52 2.71
CA LEU A 74 -8.69 -2.83 1.72
C LEU A 74 -9.52 -2.37 0.52
N ILE A 75 -10.49 -3.18 0.07
CA ILE A 75 -11.43 -2.81 -1.01
C ILE A 75 -12.42 -1.70 -0.60
N LEU A 76 -12.48 -1.32 0.67
CA LEU A 76 -13.29 -0.16 1.11
C LEU A 76 -12.49 1.15 1.05
N GLN A 77 -11.17 1.08 0.86
CA GLN A 77 -10.29 2.24 0.88
C GLN A 77 -10.04 2.75 -0.55
N PRO A 78 -10.57 3.92 -0.94
CA PRO A 78 -10.41 4.42 -2.30
C PRO A 78 -8.95 4.71 -2.67
N ALA A 79 -8.11 5.10 -1.71
CA ALA A 79 -6.67 5.25 -1.92
C ALA A 79 -5.99 3.91 -2.27
N TYR A 80 -6.37 2.83 -1.58
CA TYR A 80 -5.84 1.49 -1.85
C TYR A 80 -6.31 0.96 -3.20
N ILE A 81 -7.58 1.14 -3.54
CA ILE A 81 -8.09 0.72 -4.85
C ILE A 81 -7.45 1.55 -5.97
N GLY A 82 -7.31 2.87 -5.81
CA GLY A 82 -6.69 3.72 -6.83
C GLY A 82 -5.23 3.31 -7.11
N SER A 83 -4.47 3.00 -6.06
CA SER A 83 -3.11 2.48 -6.22
C SER A 83 -3.08 1.08 -6.86
N MET A 84 -4.03 0.21 -6.53
CA MET A 84 -4.19 -1.11 -7.16
C MET A 84 -4.56 -1.01 -8.65
N GLN A 85 -5.56 -0.20 -9.01
CA GLN A 85 -5.97 0.07 -10.39
C GLN A 85 -4.79 0.61 -11.20
N THR A 86 -4.01 1.50 -10.60
CA THR A 86 -2.78 2.03 -11.19
C THR A 86 -1.74 0.94 -11.42
N ALA A 87 -1.48 0.08 -10.42
CA ALA A 87 -0.53 -1.01 -10.54
C ALA A 87 -0.95 -2.01 -11.63
N LEU A 88 -2.23 -2.38 -11.67
CA LEU A 88 -2.81 -3.22 -12.74
C LEU A 88 -2.66 -2.57 -14.11
N ARG A 89 -2.87 -1.26 -14.22
CA ARG A 89 -2.69 -0.51 -15.47
C ARG A 89 -1.24 -0.45 -15.92
N ARG A 90 -0.31 -0.22 -14.99
CA ARG A 90 1.15 -0.24 -15.26
C ARG A 90 1.63 -1.59 -15.79
N LEU A 91 1.04 -2.68 -15.31
CA LEU A 91 1.32 -4.03 -15.78
C LEU A 91 0.53 -4.44 -17.03
N GLY A 92 -0.35 -3.57 -17.55
CA GLY A 92 -1.13 -3.83 -18.77
C GLY A 92 -2.40 -4.66 -18.58
N TYR A 93 -2.83 -4.92 -17.34
CA TYR A 93 -4.02 -5.73 -17.05
C TYR A 93 -5.31 -4.94 -17.00
N TYR A 94 -5.24 -3.62 -16.80
CA TYR A 94 -6.40 -2.74 -16.61
C TYR A 94 -6.30 -1.49 -17.46
N CYS A 95 -7.36 -1.17 -18.20
CA CYS A 95 -7.42 -0.01 -19.11
C CYS A 95 -8.47 1.03 -18.67
N GLY A 96 -9.17 0.79 -17.57
CA GLY A 96 -10.25 1.66 -17.08
C GLY A 96 -9.76 2.87 -16.29
N PRO A 97 -10.71 3.68 -15.76
CA PRO A 97 -10.40 4.83 -14.92
C PRO A 97 -9.77 4.40 -13.59
N VAL A 98 -8.91 5.26 -13.04
CA VAL A 98 -8.35 5.11 -11.69
C VAL A 98 -9.16 6.01 -10.76
N ASP A 99 -10.31 5.50 -10.34
CA ASP A 99 -11.32 6.21 -9.55
C ASP A 99 -11.44 5.69 -8.11
N GLY A 100 -10.73 4.61 -7.78
CA GLY A 100 -10.74 4.04 -6.43
C GLY A 100 -12.00 3.20 -6.16
N VAL A 101 -12.71 2.79 -7.20
CA VAL A 101 -13.91 1.95 -7.11
C VAL A 101 -13.60 0.53 -7.57
N PHE A 102 -13.97 -0.46 -6.76
CA PHE A 102 -13.82 -1.86 -7.15
C PHE A 102 -14.96 -2.27 -8.08
N THR A 103 -14.76 -2.12 -9.39
CA THR A 103 -15.73 -2.49 -10.42
C THR A 103 -15.50 -3.92 -10.94
N PRO A 104 -16.47 -4.52 -11.66
CA PRO A 104 -16.27 -5.82 -12.32
C PRO A 104 -15.07 -5.83 -13.28
N GLU A 105 -14.76 -4.71 -13.94
CA GLU A 105 -13.59 -4.60 -14.81
C GLU A 105 -12.26 -4.74 -14.06
N VAL A 106 -12.21 -4.25 -12.81
CA VAL A 106 -11.07 -4.44 -11.91
C VAL A 106 -10.95 -5.90 -11.50
N ALA A 107 -12.07 -6.56 -11.19
CA ALA A 107 -12.09 -7.98 -10.87
C ALA A 107 -11.58 -8.83 -12.05
N ASP A 108 -11.98 -8.50 -13.28
CA ASP A 108 -11.50 -9.15 -14.49
C ASP A 108 -10.00 -8.89 -14.73
N ALA A 109 -9.51 -7.68 -14.45
CA ALA A 109 -8.09 -7.38 -14.52
C ALA A 109 -7.28 -8.21 -13.51
N ILE A 110 -7.80 -8.39 -12.29
CA ILE A 110 -7.21 -9.26 -11.28
C ILE A 110 -7.24 -10.71 -11.75
N ALA A 111 -8.33 -11.18 -12.35
CA ALA A 111 -8.43 -12.54 -12.88
C ALA A 111 -7.38 -12.79 -13.99
N ARG A 112 -7.15 -11.81 -14.87
CA ARG A 112 -6.08 -11.87 -15.88
C ARG A 112 -4.69 -11.94 -15.26
N LEU A 113 -4.41 -11.09 -14.26
CA LEU A 113 -3.16 -11.14 -13.48
C LEU A 113 -2.98 -12.52 -12.84
N GLN A 114 -3.99 -13.01 -12.13
CA GLN A 114 -3.95 -14.32 -11.46
C GLN A 114 -3.65 -15.45 -12.45
N LYS A 115 -4.29 -15.43 -13.63
CA LYS A 115 -4.03 -16.40 -14.69
C LYS A 115 -2.58 -16.33 -15.18
N ASN A 116 -2.04 -15.13 -15.39
CA ASN A 116 -0.67 -14.95 -15.87
C ASN A 116 0.39 -15.36 -14.85
N TYR A 117 0.11 -15.21 -13.56
CA TYR A 117 1.00 -15.60 -12.48
C TYR A 117 0.73 -17.04 -11.97
N SER A 118 -0.03 -17.86 -12.71
CA SER A 118 -0.37 -19.25 -12.35
C SER A 118 -1.01 -19.38 -10.95
N MET A 119 -1.81 -18.38 -10.56
CA MET A 119 -2.57 -18.37 -9.32
C MET A 119 -3.98 -18.93 -9.55
N ARG A 120 -4.65 -19.30 -8.46
CA ARG A 120 -6.09 -19.59 -8.52
C ARG A 120 -6.85 -18.33 -8.95
N VAL A 121 -7.58 -18.44 -10.05
CA VAL A 121 -8.37 -17.33 -10.62
C VAL A 121 -9.64 -17.15 -9.79
N THR A 122 -9.71 -16.07 -9.02
CA THR A 122 -10.86 -15.68 -8.20
C THR A 122 -11.43 -14.32 -8.59
N GLY A 123 -10.65 -13.45 -9.24
CA GLY A 123 -11.01 -12.06 -9.51
C GLY A 123 -11.06 -11.18 -8.26
N THR A 124 -10.60 -11.69 -7.11
CA THR A 124 -10.62 -10.98 -5.83
C THR A 124 -9.23 -10.61 -5.36
N LEU A 125 -9.13 -9.55 -4.56
CA LEU A 125 -7.89 -9.17 -3.89
C LEU A 125 -7.50 -10.26 -2.88
N THR A 126 -6.33 -10.85 -3.08
CA THR A 126 -5.75 -11.88 -2.20
C THR A 126 -4.28 -11.54 -1.94
N ASP A 127 -3.65 -12.12 -0.93
CA ASP A 127 -2.24 -11.84 -0.62
C ASP A 127 -1.26 -12.19 -1.76
N PRO A 128 -1.46 -13.28 -2.55
CA PRO A 128 -0.68 -13.50 -3.76
C PRO A 128 -0.80 -12.35 -4.78
N VAL A 129 -2.02 -11.82 -4.97
CA VAL A 129 -2.26 -10.68 -5.86
C VAL A 129 -1.53 -9.43 -5.35
N ARG A 130 -1.60 -9.13 -4.04
CA ARG A 130 -0.87 -8.01 -3.44
C ARG A 130 0.64 -8.10 -3.68
N ARG A 131 1.21 -9.28 -3.48
CA ARG A 131 2.63 -9.54 -3.74
C ARG A 131 2.99 -9.34 -5.22
N ALA A 132 2.16 -9.83 -6.14
CA ALA A 132 2.38 -9.63 -7.57
C ALA A 132 2.32 -8.15 -7.99
N LEU A 133 1.50 -7.35 -7.31
CA LEU A 133 1.40 -5.91 -7.53
C LEU A 133 2.41 -5.08 -6.71
N HIS A 134 3.26 -5.71 -5.90
CA HIS A 134 4.18 -5.08 -4.94
C HIS A 134 3.46 -4.16 -3.91
N MET A 135 2.19 -4.42 -3.65
CA MET A 135 1.37 -3.65 -2.73
C MET A 135 1.56 -4.11 -1.28
N PRO A 136 1.40 -3.19 -0.32
CA PRO A 136 1.47 -3.50 1.09
C PRO A 136 0.21 -4.17 1.60
#